data_AF-A0A246STB0-F1
#
_entry.id   AF-A0A246STB0-F1
#
_cell.length_a   1.000
_cell.length_b   1.000
_cell.length_c   1.000
_cell.angle_alpha   90.00
_cell.angle_beta   90.00
_cell.angle_gamma   90.00
#
_symmetry.space_group_name_H-M   'P 1'
#
loop_
_entity.id
_entity.type
_entity.pdbx_description
1 polymer ?
#
loop_
_entity_poly.entity_id
_entity_poly.type
_entity_poly.pdbx_seq_one_letter_code
_entity_poly.pdbx_strand_id
1 'polypeptide(L)'
;MNERATLERNPTEADRIGFYGKLPSHGDFVSMGLGRGLQSALDAWLQAGMQAAQQELGEDWERRFRTMPAWRFIIERGLWGSATVAGVLLPSLDRVGRSFPLVIAAQLHGFSEHPRQLYLDDAWFTAVEAIAESSARRDFDINQFTASLKRLRTLRPADLAENETLQDRASSRGTIWWHIDPEERRAKGFGVGGAPEPAHFAKLLRESSGAVSAPPQPETVATPRPVIVEPHHHSPVLRHSHATHPGTRLSVNADALLISQTPSLFAVADGVGDGNAAAETGKIAVHVLAETAPQQTIEALTQEIKGKLGRAHGLLQSAHLSEGREPSAASIVVFAALQESCALLWVGDARCYLLRDGMMRCLTRDHVEVGLRRTLSRAIGMRGHLIPEVRSGGLQAGDRLLLCSAALPNAVPERGIAEILLSAKIETAADILVQEGLIANCRENLSAIVIDVTTDDA
;
A
#
# COMPACT_ATOMS: atom_id res chain seq x y z
N MET A 1 40.63 38.80 22.05
CA MET A 1 40.97 38.40 20.66
C MET A 1 40.68 36.91 20.54
N ASN A 2 39.38 36.55 20.48
CA ASN A 2 38.93 35.17 20.33
C ASN A 2 38.06 35.13 19.08
N GLU A 3 38.71 34.93 17.95
CA GLU A 3 38.06 34.67 16.68
C GLU A 3 37.69 33.18 16.69
N ARG A 4 36.40 32.91 16.89
CA ARG A 4 35.81 31.59 16.64
C ARG A 4 36.15 31.23 15.20
N ALA A 5 36.96 30.20 15.01
CA ALA A 5 37.11 29.51 13.74
C ALA A 5 35.72 28.97 13.33
N THR A 6 35.00 29.78 12.57
CA THR A 6 33.95 29.38 11.65
C THR A 6 34.52 28.30 10.75
N LEU A 7 34.29 27.04 11.14
CA LEU A 7 34.44 25.89 10.27
C LEU A 7 33.42 26.02 9.14
N GLU A 8 33.93 26.59 8.06
CA GLU A 8 33.50 26.51 6.66
C GLU A 8 32.25 25.66 6.42
N ARG A 9 31.10 26.34 6.36
CA ARG A 9 29.94 25.84 5.62
C ARG A 9 30.32 25.81 4.14
N ASN A 10 30.70 24.66 3.61
CA ASN A 10 30.70 24.43 2.17
C ASN A 10 29.25 24.56 1.65
N PRO A 11 28.95 25.52 0.76
CA PRO A 11 27.65 25.59 0.13
C PRO A 11 27.53 24.47 -0.93
N THR A 12 26.33 23.89 -1.05
CA THR A 12 25.81 23.18 -2.24
C THR A 12 26.29 21.76 -2.59
N GLU A 13 25.97 20.75 -1.75
CA GLU A 13 25.58 19.44 -2.30
C GLU A 13 24.05 19.34 -2.23
N ALA A 14 23.38 19.47 -3.38
CA ALA A 14 21.93 19.31 -3.46
C ALA A 14 21.54 17.85 -3.20
N ASP A 15 20.35 17.63 -2.64
CA ASP A 15 19.81 16.29 -2.47
C ASP A 15 19.66 15.61 -3.82
N ARG A 16 20.04 14.34 -3.88
CA ARG A 16 20.14 13.58 -5.13
C ARG A 16 19.54 12.21 -4.96
N ILE A 17 18.85 11.74 -5.99
CA ILE A 17 18.35 10.37 -6.10
C ILE A 17 19.10 9.70 -7.23
N GLY A 18 19.57 8.49 -6.98
CA GLY A 18 20.32 7.71 -7.94
C GLY A 18 20.17 6.22 -7.73
N PHE A 19 20.86 5.45 -8.56
CA PHE A 19 20.91 4.00 -8.45
C PHE A 19 22.30 3.47 -8.75
N TYR A 20 22.60 2.29 -8.24
CA TYR A 20 23.82 1.53 -8.47
C TYR A 20 23.53 0.03 -8.43
N GLY A 21 24.11 -0.74 -9.35
CA GLY A 21 24.01 -2.20 -9.33
C GLY A 21 24.11 -2.85 -10.70
N LYS A 22 23.56 -4.06 -10.83
CA LYS A 22 23.40 -4.78 -12.11
C LYS A 22 21.96 -4.66 -12.61
N LEU A 23 21.82 -4.63 -13.93
CA LEU A 23 20.53 -4.68 -14.61
C LEU A 23 20.56 -5.77 -15.68
N PRO A 24 19.44 -6.48 -15.96
CA PRO A 24 19.41 -7.59 -16.91
C PRO A 24 19.82 -7.22 -18.34
N SER A 25 19.64 -5.95 -18.74
CA SER A 25 20.00 -5.46 -20.07
C SER A 25 21.50 -5.11 -20.22
N HIS A 26 22.28 -5.09 -19.13
CA HIS A 26 23.67 -4.62 -19.12
C HIS A 26 24.63 -5.71 -18.58
N GLY A 27 25.82 -5.82 -19.18
CA GLY A 27 26.87 -6.74 -18.71
C GLY A 27 27.66 -6.18 -17.52
N ASP A 28 27.81 -4.86 -17.45
CA ASP A 28 28.60 -4.14 -16.45
C ASP A 28 27.74 -3.48 -15.38
N PHE A 29 28.38 -2.99 -14.32
CA PHE A 29 27.70 -2.19 -13.29
C PHE A 29 27.23 -0.87 -13.89
N VAL A 30 26.00 -0.52 -13.56
CA VAL A 30 25.38 0.75 -13.94
C VAL A 30 25.25 1.63 -12.71
N SER A 31 25.46 2.93 -12.90
CA SER A 31 25.34 3.93 -11.85
C SER A 31 24.85 5.25 -12.43
N MET A 32 23.94 5.92 -11.74
CA MET A 32 23.52 7.27 -12.08
C MET A 32 23.09 8.02 -10.82
N GLY A 33 23.45 9.30 -10.71
CA GLY A 33 22.91 10.21 -9.69
C GLY A 33 23.51 10.07 -8.29
N LEU A 34 24.21 8.98 -7.99
CA LEU A 34 24.90 8.77 -6.73
C LEU A 34 26.30 9.43 -6.73
N GLY A 35 26.69 10.00 -5.60
CA GLY A 35 28.03 10.53 -5.36
C GLY A 35 29.07 9.41 -5.30
N ARG A 36 30.30 9.70 -5.75
CA ARG A 36 31.38 8.70 -5.81
C ARG A 36 31.67 8.05 -4.46
N GLY A 37 31.64 8.81 -3.37
CA GLY A 37 31.87 8.28 -2.02
C GLY A 37 30.84 7.23 -1.61
N LEU A 38 29.55 7.52 -1.82
CA LEU A 38 28.48 6.57 -1.54
C LEU A 38 28.57 5.34 -2.46
N GLN A 39 28.84 5.56 -3.75
CA GLN A 39 29.00 4.45 -4.70
C GLN A 39 30.13 3.50 -4.29
N SER A 40 31.29 4.03 -3.88
CA SER A 40 32.41 3.21 -3.39
C SER A 40 32.09 2.48 -2.09
N ALA A 41 31.38 3.13 -1.16
CA ALA A 41 30.95 2.49 0.09
C ALA A 41 29.94 1.36 -0.16
N LEU A 42 28.97 1.58 -1.05
CA LEU A 42 27.99 0.58 -1.49
C LEU A 42 28.68 -0.60 -2.17
N ASP A 43 29.54 -0.34 -3.16
CA ASP A 43 30.25 -1.41 -3.90
C ASP A 43 31.07 -2.29 -2.95
N ALA A 44 31.88 -1.66 -2.08
CA ALA A 44 32.71 -2.39 -1.11
C ALA A 44 31.86 -3.23 -0.14
N TRP A 45 30.77 -2.66 0.39
CA TRP A 45 29.89 -3.37 1.32
C TRP A 45 29.11 -4.50 0.65
N LEU A 46 28.58 -4.28 -0.55
CA LEU A 46 27.84 -5.29 -1.30
C LEU A 46 28.75 -6.45 -1.71
N GLN A 47 29.94 -6.19 -2.25
CA GLN A 47 30.88 -7.23 -2.62
C GLN A 47 31.31 -8.07 -1.42
N ALA A 48 31.73 -7.42 -0.32
CA ALA A 48 32.15 -8.13 0.89
C ALA A 48 30.97 -8.89 1.54
N GLY A 49 29.78 -8.29 1.56
CA GLY A 49 28.57 -8.88 2.13
C GLY A 49 28.09 -10.11 1.35
N MET A 50 28.12 -10.02 0.02
CA MET A 50 27.81 -11.17 -0.84
C MET A 50 28.81 -12.30 -0.66
N GLN A 51 30.11 -11.99 -0.56
CA GLN A 51 31.14 -12.99 -0.30
C GLN A 51 30.93 -13.66 1.06
N ALA A 52 30.68 -12.89 2.12
CA ALA A 52 30.44 -13.42 3.46
C ALA A 52 29.20 -14.32 3.50
N ALA A 53 28.13 -13.92 2.83
CA ALA A 53 26.89 -14.69 2.82
C ALA A 53 26.96 -15.91 1.88
N GLN A 54 27.78 -15.89 0.82
CA GLN A 54 28.11 -17.09 0.05
C GLN A 54 28.92 -18.09 0.87
N GLN A 55 29.86 -17.63 1.70
CA GLN A 55 30.62 -18.49 2.61
C GLN A 55 29.72 -19.11 3.70
N GLU A 56 28.75 -18.35 4.21
CA GLU A 56 27.87 -18.80 5.28
C GLU A 56 26.74 -19.72 4.79
N LEU A 57 26.07 -19.36 3.70
CA LEU A 57 24.88 -20.07 3.20
C LEU A 57 25.22 -21.17 2.19
N GLY A 58 26.46 -21.24 1.70
CA GLY A 58 26.92 -22.27 0.77
C GLY A 58 26.08 -22.33 -0.51
N GLU A 59 25.59 -23.51 -0.87
CA GLU A 59 24.80 -23.74 -2.09
C GLU A 59 23.43 -23.05 -2.07
N ASP A 60 22.90 -22.73 -0.88
CA ASP A 60 21.59 -22.09 -0.71
C ASP A 60 21.61 -20.58 -0.99
N TRP A 61 22.80 -19.97 -1.02
CA TRP A 61 23.00 -18.52 -1.18
C TRP A 61 22.23 -17.95 -2.37
N GLU A 62 22.38 -18.54 -3.55
CA GLU A 62 21.83 -17.97 -4.78
C GLU A 62 20.29 -18.05 -4.81
N ARG A 63 19.73 -19.16 -4.28
CA ARG A 63 18.28 -19.31 -4.14
C ARG A 63 17.72 -18.24 -3.21
N ARG A 64 18.30 -18.09 -2.01
CA ARG A 64 17.85 -17.11 -1.01
C ARG A 64 18.03 -15.67 -1.47
N PHE A 65 19.10 -15.39 -2.20
CA PHE A 65 19.33 -14.10 -2.81
C PHE A 65 18.21 -13.76 -3.80
N ARG A 66 17.88 -14.66 -4.73
CA ARG A 66 16.87 -14.41 -5.77
C ARG A 66 15.45 -14.30 -5.22
N THR A 67 15.16 -14.89 -4.06
CA THR A 67 13.87 -14.79 -3.37
C THR A 67 13.85 -13.72 -2.28
N MET A 68 14.93 -12.93 -2.14
CA MET A 68 15.00 -11.85 -1.16
C MET A 68 13.97 -10.77 -1.49
N PRO A 69 13.17 -10.30 -0.51
CA PRO A 69 12.25 -9.19 -0.71
C PRO A 69 13.01 -7.88 -0.98
N ALA A 70 12.29 -6.84 -1.42
CA ALA A 70 12.85 -5.50 -1.45
C ALA A 70 13.07 -4.99 -0.02
N TRP A 71 14.32 -4.64 0.30
CA TRP A 71 14.73 -4.10 1.58
C TRP A 71 14.85 -2.58 1.50
N ARG A 72 14.08 -1.88 2.31
CA ARG A 72 14.20 -0.46 2.58
C ARG A 72 15.30 -0.22 3.61
N PHE A 73 15.99 0.89 3.50
CA PHE A 73 17.04 1.24 4.45
C PHE A 73 17.18 2.74 4.67
N ILE A 74 17.69 3.10 5.85
CA ILE A 74 18.16 4.44 6.20
C ILE A 74 19.51 4.31 6.91
N ILE A 75 20.47 5.14 6.51
CA ILE A 75 21.84 5.17 7.01
C ILE A 75 22.16 6.60 7.39
N GLU A 76 22.46 6.81 8.66
CA GLU A 76 22.74 8.14 9.18
C GLU A 76 24.02 8.75 8.59
N ARG A 77 23.99 10.08 8.46
CA ARG A 77 25.15 10.89 8.07
C ARG A 77 26.39 10.56 8.90
N GLY A 78 27.52 10.49 8.22
CA GLY A 78 28.84 10.17 8.78
C GLY A 78 29.20 8.69 8.76
N LEU A 79 28.29 7.79 8.37
CA LEU A 79 28.59 6.35 8.24
C LEU A 79 29.13 6.00 6.85
N TRP A 80 28.42 6.40 5.78
CA TRP A 80 28.81 6.17 4.38
C TRP A 80 29.14 7.47 3.61
N GLY A 81 29.20 8.59 4.32
CA GLY A 81 29.48 9.90 3.74
C GLY A 81 28.91 11.03 4.58
N SER A 82 28.94 12.25 4.05
CA SER A 82 28.41 13.46 4.68
C SER A 82 26.87 13.52 4.72
N ALA A 83 26.19 12.79 3.85
CA ALA A 83 24.74 12.76 3.73
C ALA A 83 24.09 11.62 4.51
N THR A 84 22.85 11.82 4.95
CA THR A 84 21.97 10.71 5.34
C THR A 84 21.49 10.02 4.06
N VAL A 85 21.54 8.71 4.02
CA VAL A 85 21.17 7.92 2.84
C VAL A 85 19.94 7.11 3.14
N ALA A 86 18.93 7.19 2.28
CA ALA A 86 17.72 6.37 2.39
C ALA A 86 17.41 5.74 1.05
N GLY A 87 16.97 4.49 1.01
CA GLY A 87 16.81 3.79 -0.25
C GLY A 87 16.19 2.42 -0.17
N VAL A 88 16.21 1.73 -1.30
CA VAL A 88 15.71 0.36 -1.47
C VAL A 88 16.81 -0.47 -2.13
N LEU A 89 16.96 -1.70 -1.66
CA LEU A 89 17.85 -2.74 -2.14
C LEU A 89 17.02 -3.97 -2.49
N LEU A 90 17.23 -4.54 -3.67
CA LEU A 90 16.52 -5.74 -4.13
C LEU A 90 17.46 -6.64 -4.94
N PRO A 91 17.16 -7.94 -5.09
CA PRO A 91 17.96 -8.80 -5.93
C PRO A 91 17.83 -8.42 -7.41
N SER A 92 18.95 -8.48 -8.14
CA SER A 92 19.00 -8.27 -9.58
C SER A 92 19.98 -9.26 -10.23
N LEU A 93 19.95 -9.30 -11.55
CA LEU A 93 20.78 -10.15 -12.40
C LEU A 93 21.46 -9.30 -13.47
N ASP A 94 22.67 -9.67 -13.87
CA ASP A 94 23.27 -9.14 -15.10
C ASP A 94 22.78 -9.90 -16.35
N ARG A 95 23.20 -9.45 -17.53
CA ARG A 95 22.86 -10.09 -18.81
C ARG A 95 23.22 -11.58 -18.91
N VAL A 96 24.22 -12.04 -18.15
CA VAL A 96 24.70 -13.43 -18.15
C VAL A 96 24.04 -14.24 -17.02
N GLY A 97 23.17 -13.63 -16.23
CA GLY A 97 22.42 -14.27 -15.15
C GLY A 97 23.16 -14.33 -13.81
N ARG A 98 24.25 -13.56 -13.64
CA ARG A 98 24.96 -13.47 -12.35
C ARG A 98 24.18 -12.60 -11.39
N SER A 99 23.99 -13.11 -10.17
CA SER A 99 23.26 -12.44 -9.09
C SER A 99 24.06 -11.27 -8.52
N PHE A 100 23.50 -10.06 -8.51
CA PHE A 100 24.04 -8.90 -7.81
C PHE A 100 22.94 -7.88 -7.51
N PRO A 101 22.93 -7.21 -6.34
CA PRO A 101 21.87 -6.27 -5.98
C PRO A 101 21.68 -5.08 -6.92
N LEU A 102 20.45 -4.61 -7.01
CA LEU A 102 20.16 -3.25 -7.45
C LEU A 102 19.87 -2.40 -6.20
N VAL A 103 20.44 -1.20 -6.14
CA VAL A 103 20.21 -0.23 -5.07
C VAL A 103 19.72 1.08 -5.69
N ILE A 104 18.62 1.61 -5.16
CA ILE A 104 18.14 2.97 -5.45
C ILE A 104 18.22 3.76 -4.15
N ALA A 105 18.89 4.91 -4.16
CA ALA A 105 19.16 5.69 -2.95
C ALA A 105 18.99 7.19 -3.16
N ALA A 106 18.44 7.86 -2.14
CA ALA A 106 18.43 9.29 -1.95
C ALA A 106 19.56 9.69 -0.98
N GLN A 107 20.37 10.66 -1.38
CA GLN A 107 21.37 11.35 -0.56
C GLN A 107 20.79 12.67 -0.07
N LEU A 108 20.58 12.77 1.24
CA LEU A 108 20.02 13.94 1.92
C LEU A 108 21.13 14.68 2.69
N HIS A 109 21.71 15.70 2.07
CA HIS A 109 22.80 16.50 2.66
C HIS A 109 22.25 17.52 3.66
N GLY A 110 21.02 17.99 3.44
CA GLY A 110 20.32 18.90 4.34
C GLY A 110 19.72 18.24 5.60
N PHE A 111 19.49 16.93 5.58
CA PHE A 111 18.74 16.24 6.64
C PHE A 111 19.63 15.77 7.81
N SER A 112 19.50 16.40 8.97
CA SER A 112 20.25 16.10 10.20
C SER A 112 19.40 15.58 11.36
N GLU A 113 18.12 15.34 11.12
CA GLU A 113 17.17 14.95 12.16
C GLU A 113 17.12 13.41 12.35
N HIS A 114 16.22 12.94 13.20
CA HIS A 114 16.15 11.52 13.57
C HIS A 114 15.69 10.65 12.36
N PRO A 115 16.38 9.55 12.03
CA PRO A 115 16.07 8.68 10.87
C PRO A 115 14.60 8.25 10.77
N ARG A 116 13.93 8.06 11.91
CA ARG A 116 12.50 7.71 11.97
C ARG A 116 11.59 8.70 11.23
N GLN A 117 11.96 9.98 11.08
CA GLN A 117 11.15 10.91 10.31
C GLN A 117 11.11 10.57 8.82
N LEU A 118 12.19 10.01 8.27
CA LEU A 118 12.25 9.55 6.89
C LEU A 118 11.55 8.20 6.73
N TYR A 119 11.65 7.31 7.72
CA TYR A 119 10.98 6.01 7.74
C TYR A 119 9.47 6.12 7.52
N LEU A 120 8.86 7.22 7.98
CA LEU A 120 7.42 7.47 7.89
C LEU A 120 6.93 7.85 6.49
N ASP A 121 7.84 8.14 5.55
CA ASP A 121 7.50 8.49 4.18
C ASP A 121 7.27 7.24 3.32
N ASP A 122 6.29 6.40 3.71
CA ASP A 122 6.01 5.10 3.08
C ASP A 122 5.74 5.22 1.57
N ALA A 123 4.99 6.24 1.16
CA ALA A 123 4.68 6.48 -0.25
C ALA A 123 5.94 6.69 -1.10
N TRP A 124 7.01 7.27 -0.53
CA TRP A 124 8.27 7.39 -1.24
C TRP A 124 8.95 6.02 -1.42
N PHE A 125 9.05 5.23 -0.35
CA PHE A 125 9.67 3.90 -0.42
C PHE A 125 8.89 2.94 -1.33
N THR A 126 7.56 2.96 -1.25
CA THR A 126 6.68 2.17 -2.13
C THR A 126 6.84 2.57 -3.60
N ALA A 127 6.98 3.87 -3.90
CA ALA A 127 7.26 4.32 -5.26
C ALA A 127 8.66 3.89 -5.75
N VAL A 128 9.66 3.93 -4.88
CA VAL A 128 11.02 3.45 -5.19
C VAL A 128 11.03 1.96 -5.45
N GLU A 129 10.35 1.16 -4.62
CA GLU A 129 10.20 -0.30 -4.81
C GLU A 129 9.58 -0.61 -6.17
N ALA A 130 8.46 0.04 -6.52
CA ALA A 130 7.80 -0.17 -7.80
C ALA A 130 8.71 0.18 -9.00
N ILE A 131 9.51 1.25 -8.88
CA ILE A 131 10.53 1.58 -9.90
C ILE A 131 11.60 0.50 -9.96
N ALA A 132 12.09 0.05 -8.81
CA ALA A 132 13.15 -0.95 -8.72
C ALA A 132 12.71 -2.30 -9.29
N GLU A 133 11.51 -2.76 -8.98
CA GLU A 133 10.90 -4.00 -9.48
C GLU A 133 10.72 -3.98 -11.01
N SER A 134 10.53 -2.81 -11.61
CA SER A 134 10.46 -2.70 -13.07
C SER A 134 11.72 -3.23 -13.77
N SER A 135 12.88 -3.25 -13.08
CA SER A 135 14.14 -3.79 -13.59
C SER A 135 14.13 -5.29 -13.86
N ALA A 136 13.23 -6.04 -13.19
CA ALA A 136 13.11 -7.49 -13.34
C ALA A 136 12.12 -7.89 -14.46
N ARG A 137 11.41 -6.94 -15.07
CA ARG A 137 10.43 -7.22 -16.13
C ARG A 137 11.10 -7.56 -17.45
N ARG A 138 10.45 -8.41 -18.27
CA ARG A 138 10.99 -8.84 -19.58
C ARG A 138 11.13 -7.69 -20.59
N ASP A 139 10.30 -6.67 -20.46
CA ASP A 139 10.23 -5.47 -21.29
C ASP A 139 11.01 -4.28 -20.69
N PHE A 140 12.01 -4.53 -19.84
CA PHE A 140 12.77 -3.49 -19.16
C PHE A 140 13.45 -2.50 -20.13
N ASP A 141 13.16 -1.20 -19.94
CA ASP A 141 13.81 -0.07 -20.62
C ASP A 141 14.51 0.85 -19.61
N ILE A 142 15.83 0.96 -19.73
CA ILE A 142 16.66 1.79 -18.84
C ILE A 142 16.35 3.30 -18.95
N ASN A 143 15.90 3.77 -20.12
CA ASN A 143 15.52 5.17 -20.31
C ASN A 143 14.23 5.48 -19.58
N GLN A 144 13.23 4.59 -19.66
CA GLN A 144 11.98 4.72 -18.93
C GLN A 144 12.21 4.63 -17.42
N PHE A 145 13.05 3.69 -16.97
CA PHE A 145 13.48 3.55 -15.58
C PHE A 145 14.15 4.83 -15.05
N THR A 146 15.12 5.36 -15.80
CA THR A 146 15.83 6.61 -15.49
C THR A 146 14.89 7.81 -15.46
N ALA A 147 13.93 7.88 -16.39
CA ALA A 147 12.94 8.95 -16.43
C ALA A 147 11.98 8.88 -15.23
N SER A 148 11.59 7.67 -14.79
CA SER A 148 10.78 7.47 -13.58
C SER A 148 11.54 7.88 -12.32
N LEU A 149 12.84 7.55 -12.22
CA LEU A 149 13.69 8.02 -11.13
C LEU A 149 13.80 9.55 -11.07
N LYS A 150 13.96 10.22 -12.21
CA LYS A 150 14.02 11.69 -12.26
C LYS A 150 12.71 12.37 -11.88
N ARG A 151 11.57 11.69 -12.06
CA ARG A 151 10.23 12.19 -11.66
C ARG A 151 9.89 11.88 -10.21
N LEU A 152 10.68 11.04 -9.54
CA LEU A 152 10.45 10.70 -8.15
C LEU A 152 10.60 11.97 -7.30
N ARG A 153 9.61 12.24 -6.46
CA ARG A 153 9.68 13.37 -5.53
C ARG A 153 10.84 13.18 -4.54
N THR A 154 11.33 14.28 -3.98
CA THR A 154 12.29 14.23 -2.87
C THR A 154 11.65 13.55 -1.67
N LEU A 155 12.44 12.71 -0.98
CA LEU A 155 12.07 12.11 0.30
C LEU A 155 11.90 13.22 1.33
N ARG A 156 10.77 13.25 2.04
CA ARG A 156 10.47 14.31 3.02
C ARG A 156 10.44 13.73 4.42
N PRO A 157 11.10 14.37 5.40
CA PRO A 157 10.85 14.02 6.79
C PRO A 157 9.40 14.36 7.15
N ALA A 158 8.75 13.49 7.92
CA ALA A 158 7.43 13.77 8.47
C ALA A 158 7.51 14.82 9.59
N ASP A 159 6.56 15.76 9.61
CA ASP A 159 6.39 16.72 10.71
C ASP A 159 5.93 15.95 11.97
N LEU A 160 6.83 15.77 12.93
CA LEU A 160 6.48 15.22 14.24
C LEU A 160 5.76 16.32 15.04
N ALA A 161 4.43 16.36 14.98
CA ALA A 161 3.63 17.24 15.84
C ALA A 161 3.93 16.94 17.33
N GLU A 162 4.03 18.01 18.11
CA GLU A 162 4.52 18.08 19.49
C GLU A 162 3.89 17.04 20.45
N ASN A 163 4.57 15.90 20.63
CA ASN A 163 4.90 15.25 21.91
C ASN A 163 5.43 13.83 21.69
N GLU A 164 6.72 13.71 21.38
CA GLU A 164 7.59 12.75 22.06
C GLU A 164 8.95 13.43 22.17
N THR A 165 9.42 13.62 23.40
CA THR A 165 10.83 13.88 23.68
C THR A 165 11.69 12.75 23.12
N LEU A 166 12.05 12.84 21.83
CA LEU A 166 13.14 12.06 21.20
C LEU A 166 14.51 12.63 21.57
N GLN A 167 14.59 13.41 22.65
CA GLN A 167 15.84 13.95 23.19
C GLN A 167 16.58 12.99 24.12
N ASP A 168 16.04 11.80 24.41
CA ASP A 168 16.63 10.92 25.43
C ASP A 168 16.94 9.50 24.94
N ARG A 169 17.55 9.41 23.76
CA ARG A 169 18.49 8.33 23.46
C ARG A 169 19.67 8.90 22.67
N ALA A 170 20.71 9.31 23.41
CA ALA A 170 22.07 9.20 22.92
C ALA A 170 22.36 7.72 22.63
N SER A 171 21.93 7.24 21.47
CA SER A 171 22.26 5.92 20.96
C SER A 171 22.98 6.15 19.66
N SER A 172 24.24 5.71 19.61
CA SER A 172 25.16 5.77 18.48
C SER A 172 24.48 5.83 17.11
N ARG A 173 24.94 6.76 16.25
CA ARG A 173 24.50 6.85 14.84
C ARG A 173 24.37 5.47 14.23
N GLY A 174 23.24 5.17 13.61
CA GLY A 174 22.94 3.81 13.17
C GLY A 174 22.42 3.72 11.76
N THR A 175 22.09 2.48 11.42
CA THR A 175 21.36 2.11 10.21
C THR A 175 20.11 1.35 10.57
N ILE A 176 19.06 1.52 9.77
CA ILE A 176 17.78 0.83 9.92
C ILE A 176 17.49 0.16 8.59
N TRP A 177 17.14 -1.12 8.64
CA TRP A 177 16.83 -1.95 7.48
C TRP A 177 15.51 -2.64 7.72
N TRP A 178 14.59 -2.61 6.76
CA TRP A 178 13.31 -3.30 6.88
C TRP A 178 12.75 -3.68 5.52
N HIS A 179 11.93 -4.72 5.47
CA HIS A 179 11.11 -5.05 4.31
C HIS A 179 9.67 -5.24 4.77
N ILE A 180 8.75 -5.23 3.82
CA ILE A 180 7.36 -5.63 4.09
C ILE A 180 7.26 -7.12 3.82
N ASP A 181 6.89 -7.88 4.85
CA ASP A 181 6.66 -9.33 4.72
C ASP A 181 5.48 -9.57 3.76
N PRO A 182 5.64 -10.32 2.66
CA PRO A 182 4.57 -10.52 1.69
C PRO A 182 3.41 -11.37 2.22
N GLU A 183 3.65 -12.23 3.22
CA GLU A 183 2.62 -13.08 3.85
C GLU A 183 1.95 -12.37 5.02
N GLU A 184 2.74 -11.79 5.93
CA GLU A 184 2.24 -11.13 7.15
C GLU A 184 1.88 -9.65 6.94
N ARG A 185 2.36 -9.02 5.86
CA ARG A 185 2.20 -7.58 5.55
C ARG A 185 2.66 -6.64 6.67
N ARG A 186 3.62 -7.09 7.50
CA ARG A 186 4.28 -6.32 8.56
C ARG A 186 5.66 -5.85 8.10
N ALA A 187 6.11 -4.71 8.61
CA ALA A 187 7.50 -4.32 8.50
C ALA A 187 8.35 -5.20 9.43
N LYS A 188 9.21 -6.04 8.84
CA LYS A 188 10.23 -6.81 9.55
C LYS A 188 11.60 -6.23 9.23
N GLY A 189 12.47 -6.15 10.21
CA GLY A 189 13.72 -5.45 10.04
C GLY A 189 14.63 -5.43 11.26
N PHE A 190 15.78 -4.79 11.09
CA PHE A 190 16.79 -4.68 12.14
C PHE A 190 17.47 -3.31 12.09
N GLY A 191 17.95 -2.87 13.26
CA GLY A 191 18.83 -1.73 13.40
C GLY A 191 20.26 -2.18 13.69
N VAL A 192 21.24 -1.43 13.21
CA VAL A 192 22.66 -1.61 13.53
C VAL A 192 23.23 -0.28 14.03
N GLY A 193 23.95 -0.31 15.15
CA GLY A 193 24.74 0.84 15.59
C GLY A 193 26.03 0.94 14.77
N GLY A 194 26.32 2.11 14.21
CA GLY A 194 27.47 2.32 13.33
C GLY A 194 27.22 1.94 11.87
N ALA A 195 28.30 1.93 11.09
CA ALA A 195 28.25 1.59 9.67
C ALA A 195 27.93 0.10 9.50
N PRO A 196 27.16 -0.28 8.46
CA PRO A 196 26.79 -1.67 8.27
C PRO A 196 28.04 -2.48 7.87
N GLU A 197 28.40 -3.46 8.69
CA GLU A 197 29.45 -4.43 8.38
C GLU A 197 29.00 -5.47 7.33
N PRO A 198 29.93 -6.13 6.62
CA PRO A 198 29.60 -7.15 5.61
C PRO A 198 28.70 -8.29 6.13
N ALA A 199 28.88 -8.73 7.38
CA ALA A 199 28.07 -9.78 7.98
C ALA A 199 26.57 -9.41 8.09
N HIS A 200 26.23 -8.12 8.11
CA HIS A 200 24.84 -7.66 8.11
C HIS A 200 24.12 -7.91 6.80
N PHE A 201 24.85 -8.06 5.68
CA PHE A 201 24.25 -8.44 4.41
C PHE A 201 23.57 -9.80 4.49
N ALA A 202 24.17 -10.77 5.18
CA ALA A 202 23.59 -12.10 5.35
C ALA A 202 22.23 -12.06 6.06
N LYS A 203 21.99 -11.08 6.95
CA LYS A 203 20.69 -10.89 7.62
C LYS A 203 19.57 -10.57 6.63
N LEU A 204 19.86 -9.92 5.51
CA LEU A 204 18.88 -9.63 4.46
C LEU A 204 18.33 -10.91 3.80
N LEU A 205 19.08 -12.01 3.88
CA LEU A 205 18.73 -13.30 3.29
C LEU A 205 18.12 -14.30 4.28
N ARG A 206 18.15 -13.98 5.58
CA ARG A 206 17.70 -14.86 6.64
C ARG A 206 16.25 -14.56 7.02
N GLU A 207 15.31 -14.72 6.09
CA GLU A 207 13.87 -14.71 6.39
C GLU A 207 13.01 -15.23 5.22
N SER A 208 13.46 -16.31 4.56
CA SER A 208 12.67 -17.06 3.56
C SER A 208 12.63 -18.55 3.95
N SER A 209 12.25 -18.83 5.20
CA SER A 209 12.02 -20.19 5.69
C SER A 209 10.53 -20.41 5.87
N GLY A 210 9.85 -20.80 4.80
CA GLY A 210 8.73 -21.72 4.95
C GLY A 210 9.30 -22.97 5.61
N ALA A 211 8.97 -23.17 6.89
CA ALA A 211 9.37 -24.35 7.63
C ALA A 211 8.74 -25.58 6.96
N VAL A 212 9.55 -26.32 6.20
CA VAL A 212 9.25 -27.73 5.93
C VAL A 212 9.42 -28.43 7.27
N SER A 213 8.31 -28.68 7.96
CA SER A 213 8.31 -29.51 9.15
C SER A 213 8.74 -30.93 8.75
N ALA A 214 9.89 -31.36 9.23
CA ALA A 214 10.26 -32.77 9.23
C ALA A 214 9.20 -33.59 10.00
N PRO A 215 8.93 -34.85 9.59
CA PRO A 215 7.92 -35.67 10.23
C PRO A 215 8.34 -35.99 11.67
N PRO A 216 7.44 -35.88 12.66
CA PRO A 216 7.78 -36.22 14.04
C PRO A 216 7.92 -37.74 14.18
N GLN A 217 8.98 -38.17 14.86
CA GLN A 217 9.13 -39.53 15.36
C GLN A 217 8.14 -39.79 16.51
N PRO A 218 7.72 -41.05 16.72
CA PRO A 218 6.61 -41.38 17.61
C PRO A 218 7.05 -41.42 19.07
N GLU A 219 6.60 -40.44 19.86
CA GLU A 219 6.53 -40.59 21.32
C GLU A 219 5.12 -41.02 21.74
N THR A 220 5.10 -42.07 22.53
CA THR A 220 3.91 -42.81 22.97
C THR A 220 3.25 -42.06 24.12
N VAL A 221 2.08 -41.47 23.92
CA VAL A 221 1.24 -40.94 25.01
C VAL A 221 -0.22 -41.32 24.77
N ALA A 222 -0.85 -41.74 25.87
CA ALA A 222 -2.13 -42.41 25.97
C ALA A 222 -3.33 -41.67 25.35
N THR A 223 -4.27 -42.46 24.84
CA THR A 223 -5.55 -42.07 24.23
C THR A 223 -6.50 -41.38 25.22
N PRO A 224 -7.04 -40.18 24.89
CA PRO A 224 -8.33 -39.73 25.38
C PRO A 224 -9.43 -39.95 24.33
N ARG A 225 -10.64 -40.29 24.79
CA ARG A 225 -11.84 -40.47 23.97
C ARG A 225 -12.21 -39.17 23.21
N PRO A 226 -12.80 -39.27 22.01
CA PRO A 226 -13.20 -38.11 21.24
C PRO A 226 -14.39 -37.41 21.90
N VAL A 227 -14.22 -36.13 22.24
CA VAL A 227 -15.32 -35.19 22.41
C VAL A 227 -15.70 -34.71 21.01
N ILE A 228 -16.89 -35.07 20.55
CA ILE A 228 -17.49 -34.45 19.38
C ILE A 228 -17.87 -33.04 19.80
N VAL A 229 -17.13 -32.04 19.32
CA VAL A 229 -17.58 -30.65 19.36
C VAL A 229 -18.43 -30.45 18.12
N GLU A 230 -19.74 -30.32 18.30
CA GLU A 230 -20.63 -29.87 17.23
C GLU A 230 -20.24 -28.43 16.83
N PRO A 231 -20.13 -28.10 15.53
CA PRO A 231 -19.89 -26.73 15.11
C PRO A 231 -21.16 -25.91 15.37
N HIS A 232 -21.09 -25.01 16.34
CA HIS A 232 -22.10 -23.96 16.47
C HIS A 232 -21.92 -22.97 15.29
N HIS A 233 -22.80 -23.07 14.29
CA HIS A 233 -22.88 -22.13 13.17
C HIS A 233 -23.48 -20.80 13.64
N HIS A 234 -22.66 -19.91 14.19
CA HIS A 234 -23.06 -18.52 14.41
C HIS A 234 -22.79 -17.72 13.13
N SER A 235 -23.86 -17.25 12.47
CA SER A 235 -23.70 -16.36 11.32
C SER A 235 -23.12 -15.02 11.78
N PRO A 236 -22.12 -14.46 11.08
CA PRO A 236 -21.54 -13.18 11.48
C PRO A 236 -22.57 -12.04 11.38
N VAL A 237 -22.62 -11.20 12.41
CA VAL A 237 -23.44 -9.98 12.45
C VAL A 237 -22.61 -8.82 11.95
N LEU A 238 -23.12 -8.10 10.95
CA LEU A 238 -22.47 -6.94 10.35
C LEU A 238 -23.03 -5.65 10.94
N ARG A 239 -22.25 -5.01 11.80
CA ARG A 239 -22.54 -3.66 12.31
C ARG A 239 -21.86 -2.64 11.41
N HIS A 240 -22.42 -1.44 11.26
CA HIS A 240 -21.84 -0.46 10.35
C HIS A 240 -22.13 0.98 10.79
N SER A 241 -21.28 1.90 10.34
CA SER A 241 -21.56 3.32 10.24
C SER A 241 -21.25 3.82 8.85
N HIS A 242 -21.82 4.97 8.49
CA HIS A 242 -21.61 5.58 7.20
C HIS A 242 -21.70 7.10 7.32
N ALA A 243 -20.92 7.79 6.51
CA ALA A 243 -20.92 9.24 6.45
C ALA A 243 -20.58 9.68 5.03
N THR A 244 -21.14 10.81 4.61
CA THR A 244 -20.90 11.39 3.29
C THR A 244 -21.00 12.90 3.36
N HIS A 245 -20.10 13.62 2.68
CA HIS A 245 -20.09 15.08 2.67
C HIS A 245 -19.61 15.60 1.30
N PRO A 246 -20.15 16.74 0.81
CA PRO A 246 -19.68 17.32 -0.44
C PRO A 246 -18.25 17.92 -0.41
N GLY A 247 -17.50 17.74 0.68
CA GLY A 247 -16.24 18.46 0.94
C GLY A 247 -16.41 19.94 1.25
N THR A 248 -15.31 20.70 1.24
CA THR A 248 -15.26 22.12 1.62
C THR A 248 -15.54 23.09 0.46
N ARG A 249 -15.64 22.59 -0.77
CA ARG A 249 -15.74 23.41 -1.99
C ARG A 249 -17.03 23.21 -2.77
N LEU A 250 -17.57 21.99 -2.81
CA LEU A 250 -18.70 21.67 -3.67
C LEU A 250 -20.02 21.88 -2.89
N SER A 251 -21.05 22.32 -3.60
CA SER A 251 -22.41 22.43 -3.05
C SER A 251 -23.25 21.18 -3.27
N VAL A 252 -22.83 20.32 -4.21
CA VAL A 252 -23.51 19.07 -4.57
C VAL A 252 -22.60 17.92 -4.21
N ASN A 253 -23.18 16.90 -3.56
CA ASN A 253 -22.50 15.65 -3.28
C ASN A 253 -22.77 14.66 -4.41
N ALA A 254 -21.74 14.33 -5.19
CA ALA A 254 -21.84 13.35 -6.26
C ALA A 254 -21.59 11.91 -5.81
N ASP A 255 -21.11 11.72 -4.57
CA ASP A 255 -21.03 10.40 -3.97
C ASP A 255 -22.42 9.89 -3.58
N ALA A 256 -22.63 8.58 -3.73
CA ALA A 256 -23.82 7.87 -3.33
C ALA A 256 -23.46 6.60 -2.56
N LEU A 257 -24.26 6.29 -1.54
CA LEU A 257 -24.07 5.13 -0.66
C LEU A 257 -25.22 4.14 -0.81
N LEU A 258 -24.91 2.84 -0.73
CA LEU A 258 -25.89 1.78 -0.53
C LEU A 258 -25.60 1.04 0.75
N ILE A 259 -26.65 0.81 1.52
CA ILE A 259 -26.64 -0.05 2.70
C ILE A 259 -27.89 -0.92 2.62
N SER A 260 -27.67 -2.23 2.53
CA SER A 260 -28.72 -3.24 2.53
C SER A 260 -28.34 -4.32 3.52
N GLN A 261 -29.29 -4.69 4.38
CA GLN A 261 -29.12 -5.79 5.33
C GLN A 261 -29.43 -7.15 4.69
N THR A 262 -30.40 -7.19 3.77
CA THR A 262 -30.88 -8.43 3.14
C THR A 262 -31.06 -8.24 1.62
N PRO A 263 -30.12 -8.70 0.79
CA PRO A 263 -28.83 -9.30 1.16
C PRO A 263 -27.89 -8.29 1.82
N SER A 264 -26.90 -8.76 2.58
CA SER A 264 -25.90 -7.88 3.21
C SER A 264 -24.97 -7.30 2.13
N LEU A 265 -25.26 -6.06 1.73
CA LEU A 265 -24.66 -5.39 0.60
C LEU A 265 -24.40 -3.92 0.92
N PHE A 266 -23.16 -3.49 0.71
CA PHE A 266 -22.70 -2.14 0.98
C PHE A 266 -21.98 -1.61 -0.25
N ALA A 267 -22.24 -0.36 -0.64
CA ALA A 267 -21.53 0.22 -1.78
C ALA A 267 -21.25 1.72 -1.57
N VAL A 268 -20.12 2.16 -2.11
CA VAL A 268 -19.79 3.58 -2.30
C VAL A 268 -19.60 3.79 -3.79
N ALA A 269 -20.34 4.72 -4.37
CA ALA A 269 -20.16 5.17 -5.74
C ALA A 269 -19.81 6.65 -5.77
N ASP A 270 -18.76 7.01 -6.49
CA ASP A 270 -18.34 8.39 -6.76
C ASP A 270 -18.73 8.73 -8.21
N GLY A 271 -19.71 9.62 -8.34
CA GLY A 271 -20.14 10.16 -9.61
C GLY A 271 -19.16 11.20 -10.14
N VAL A 272 -18.61 10.95 -11.33
CA VAL A 272 -17.69 11.84 -12.02
C VAL A 272 -18.42 12.55 -13.16
N GLY A 273 -18.34 13.87 -13.17
CA GLY A 273 -18.96 14.74 -14.18
C GLY A 273 -19.35 16.09 -13.58
N ASP A 274 -20.27 16.79 -14.24
CA ASP A 274 -20.69 18.12 -13.81
C ASP A 274 -21.89 18.10 -12.86
N GLY A 275 -21.67 18.56 -11.62
CA GLY A 275 -22.71 18.93 -10.67
C GLY A 275 -23.80 17.86 -10.48
N ASN A 276 -25.04 18.21 -10.81
CA ASN A 276 -26.18 17.30 -10.63
C ASN A 276 -26.10 16.04 -11.51
N ALA A 277 -25.48 16.11 -12.70
CA ALA A 277 -25.35 14.94 -13.57
C ALA A 277 -24.43 13.88 -12.96
N ALA A 278 -23.35 14.32 -12.30
CA ALA A 278 -22.47 13.46 -11.53
C ALA A 278 -23.21 12.80 -10.36
N ALA A 279 -23.97 13.58 -9.59
CA ALA A 279 -24.77 13.06 -8.49
C ALA A 279 -25.84 12.05 -8.93
N GLU A 280 -26.55 12.30 -10.03
CA GLU A 280 -27.49 11.32 -10.58
C GLU A 280 -26.77 10.06 -11.07
N THR A 281 -25.56 10.19 -11.62
CA THR A 281 -24.75 9.05 -12.07
C THR A 281 -24.34 8.14 -10.90
N GLY A 282 -23.85 8.73 -9.80
CA GLY A 282 -23.57 8.00 -8.56
C GLY A 282 -24.82 7.29 -8.01
N LYS A 283 -25.95 8.00 -7.95
CA LYS A 283 -27.24 7.43 -7.50
C LYS A 283 -27.71 6.27 -8.37
N ILE A 284 -27.64 6.38 -9.70
CA ILE A 284 -28.02 5.29 -10.62
C ILE A 284 -27.15 4.06 -10.35
N ALA A 285 -25.84 4.24 -10.17
CA ALA A 285 -24.90 3.15 -9.94
C ALA A 285 -25.23 2.35 -8.66
N VAL A 286 -25.64 3.02 -7.58
CA VAL A 286 -26.06 2.33 -6.34
C VAL A 286 -27.52 1.88 -6.37
N HIS A 287 -28.41 2.60 -7.06
CA HIS A 287 -29.84 2.30 -7.06
C HIS A 287 -30.15 0.95 -7.74
N VAL A 288 -29.44 0.61 -8.83
CA VAL A 288 -29.61 -0.71 -9.46
C VAL A 288 -29.26 -1.86 -8.52
N LEU A 289 -28.36 -1.63 -7.56
CA LEU A 289 -27.93 -2.62 -6.57
C LEU A 289 -28.93 -2.76 -5.43
N ALA A 290 -29.74 -1.75 -5.14
CA ALA A 290 -30.79 -1.82 -4.11
C ALA A 290 -31.85 -2.89 -4.42
N GLU A 291 -32.03 -3.25 -5.69
CA GLU A 291 -32.95 -4.30 -6.15
C GLU A 291 -32.28 -5.68 -6.27
N THR A 292 -31.15 -5.91 -5.59
CA THR A 292 -30.45 -7.20 -5.60
C THR A 292 -31.25 -8.22 -4.80
N ALA A 293 -31.67 -9.31 -5.44
CA ALA A 293 -32.39 -10.37 -4.75
C ALA A 293 -31.44 -11.18 -3.85
N PRO A 294 -31.89 -11.64 -2.66
CA PRO A 294 -31.11 -12.56 -1.83
C PRO A 294 -30.74 -13.84 -2.60
N GLN A 295 -29.51 -14.30 -2.43
CA GLN A 295 -29.00 -15.52 -3.05
C GLN A 295 -28.56 -16.53 -1.99
N GLN A 296 -28.48 -17.80 -2.38
CA GLN A 296 -28.07 -18.89 -1.49
C GLN A 296 -26.55 -19.08 -1.40
N THR A 297 -25.80 -18.57 -2.38
CA THR A 297 -24.33 -18.64 -2.40
C THR A 297 -23.71 -17.28 -2.71
N ILE A 298 -22.48 -17.07 -2.24
CA ILE A 298 -21.77 -15.82 -2.48
C ILE A 298 -21.43 -15.65 -3.97
N GLU A 299 -21.21 -16.75 -4.70
CA GLU A 299 -20.95 -16.75 -6.13
C GLU A 299 -22.20 -16.30 -6.91
N ALA A 300 -23.38 -16.80 -6.55
CA ALA A 300 -24.63 -16.38 -7.18
C ALA A 300 -24.92 -14.89 -6.90
N LEU A 301 -24.69 -14.44 -5.66
CA LEU A 301 -24.81 -13.02 -5.29
C LEU A 301 -23.84 -12.15 -6.09
N THR A 302 -22.59 -12.61 -6.25
CA THR A 302 -21.57 -11.93 -7.05
C THR A 302 -22.00 -11.79 -8.51
N GLN A 303 -22.60 -12.83 -9.10
CA GLN A 303 -23.09 -12.77 -10.49
C GLN A 303 -24.29 -11.84 -10.65
N GLU A 304 -25.23 -11.86 -9.69
CA GLU A 304 -26.36 -10.92 -9.67
C GLU A 304 -25.86 -9.47 -9.61
N ILE A 305 -24.92 -9.16 -8.71
CA ILE A 305 -24.29 -7.84 -8.60
C ILE A 305 -23.63 -7.43 -9.92
N LYS A 306 -22.85 -8.31 -10.56
CA LYS A 306 -22.26 -8.04 -11.89
C LYS A 306 -23.33 -7.70 -12.93
N GLY A 307 -24.42 -8.46 -12.96
CA GLY A 307 -25.56 -8.20 -13.85
C GLY A 307 -26.18 -6.82 -13.62
N LYS A 308 -26.40 -6.44 -12.35
CA LYS A 308 -26.93 -5.12 -11.98
C LYS A 308 -25.97 -3.99 -12.34
N LEU A 309 -24.67 -4.13 -12.07
CA LEU A 309 -23.66 -3.16 -12.51
C LEU A 309 -23.62 -3.03 -14.03
N GLY A 310 -23.76 -4.13 -14.77
CA GLY A 310 -23.92 -4.14 -16.22
C GLY A 310 -25.16 -3.36 -16.68
N ARG A 311 -26.30 -3.50 -15.98
CA ARG A 311 -27.51 -2.71 -16.23
C ARG A 311 -27.28 -1.21 -16.00
N ALA A 312 -26.65 -0.81 -14.89
CA ALA A 312 -26.31 0.59 -14.65
C ALA A 312 -25.39 1.14 -15.75
N HIS A 313 -24.39 0.37 -16.17
CA HIS A 313 -23.49 0.77 -17.25
C HIS A 313 -24.24 0.99 -18.57
N GLY A 314 -25.16 0.10 -18.95
CA GLY A 314 -26.00 0.26 -20.13
C GLY A 314 -26.95 1.47 -20.04
N LEU A 315 -27.58 1.68 -18.88
CA LEU A 315 -28.46 2.85 -18.64
C LEU A 315 -27.68 4.16 -18.80
N LEU A 316 -26.52 4.26 -18.17
CA LEU A 316 -25.67 5.45 -18.26
C LEU A 316 -25.17 5.66 -19.69
N GLN A 317 -24.69 4.62 -20.39
CA GLN A 317 -24.29 4.76 -21.80
C GLN A 317 -25.44 5.20 -22.71
N SER A 318 -26.67 4.74 -22.46
CA SER A 318 -27.83 5.17 -23.25
C SER A 318 -28.19 6.65 -23.04
N ALA A 319 -28.08 7.14 -21.81
CA ALA A 319 -28.34 8.55 -21.49
C ALA A 319 -27.36 9.51 -22.20
N HIS A 320 -26.10 9.09 -22.39
CA HIS A 320 -25.09 9.88 -23.11
C HIS A 320 -25.43 10.14 -24.57
N LEU A 321 -26.11 9.20 -25.24
CA LEU A 321 -26.48 9.33 -26.65
C LEU A 321 -27.60 10.35 -26.85
N SER A 322 -28.36 10.67 -25.80
CA SER A 322 -29.54 11.52 -25.87
C SER A 322 -29.27 13.00 -25.59
N GLU A 323 -28.18 13.37 -24.88
CA GLU A 323 -28.02 14.73 -24.34
C GLU A 323 -26.82 15.56 -24.85
N GLY A 324 -25.89 15.01 -25.65
CA GLY A 324 -24.75 15.79 -26.17
C GLY A 324 -23.84 16.42 -25.09
N ARG A 325 -24.00 16.00 -23.83
CA ARG A 325 -23.20 16.41 -22.66
C ARG A 325 -21.91 15.60 -22.57
N GLU A 326 -20.93 16.11 -21.82
CA GLU A 326 -19.76 15.31 -21.46
C GLU A 326 -20.19 14.03 -20.74
N PRO A 327 -19.52 12.89 -21.02
CA PRO A 327 -19.93 11.64 -20.44
C PRO A 327 -19.67 11.60 -18.93
N SER A 328 -20.76 11.42 -18.17
CA SER A 328 -20.72 11.18 -16.73
C SER A 328 -20.45 9.69 -16.46
N ALA A 329 -19.61 9.41 -15.48
CA ALA A 329 -19.23 8.05 -15.12
C ALA A 329 -19.33 7.85 -13.61
N ALA A 330 -19.33 6.60 -13.14
CA ALA A 330 -19.27 6.30 -11.72
C ALA A 330 -18.13 5.34 -11.41
N SER A 331 -17.25 5.76 -10.51
CA SER A 331 -16.33 4.91 -9.77
C SER A 331 -17.13 4.21 -8.66
N ILE A 332 -17.00 2.89 -8.47
CA ILE A 332 -17.79 2.16 -7.47
C ILE A 332 -16.98 1.06 -6.80
N VAL A 333 -17.23 0.86 -5.51
CA VAL A 333 -16.80 -0.30 -4.73
C VAL A 333 -18.01 -0.89 -4.02
N VAL A 334 -18.15 -2.21 -4.07
CA VAL A 334 -19.29 -2.99 -3.55
C VAL A 334 -18.77 -4.14 -2.71
N PHE A 335 -19.22 -4.21 -1.46
CA PHE A 335 -18.95 -5.32 -0.55
C PHE A 335 -20.24 -6.08 -0.30
N ALA A 336 -20.22 -7.38 -0.54
CA ALA A 336 -21.32 -8.30 -0.30
C ALA A 336 -20.88 -9.40 0.67
N ALA A 337 -21.75 -9.76 1.60
CA ALA A 337 -21.51 -10.82 2.55
C ALA A 337 -22.67 -11.80 2.56
N LEU A 338 -22.34 -13.07 2.71
CA LEU A 338 -23.29 -14.16 2.90
C LEU A 338 -22.65 -15.19 3.83
N GLN A 339 -23.19 -15.32 5.04
CA GLN A 339 -22.57 -16.13 6.10
C GLN A 339 -21.11 -15.71 6.32
N GLU A 340 -20.18 -16.65 6.41
CA GLU A 340 -18.74 -16.38 6.55
C GLU A 340 -18.04 -16.04 5.23
N SER A 341 -18.77 -16.01 4.11
CA SER A 341 -18.21 -15.70 2.79
C SER A 341 -18.49 -14.26 2.39
N CYS A 342 -17.54 -13.63 1.71
CA CYS A 342 -17.71 -12.29 1.16
C CYS A 342 -17.18 -12.19 -0.27
N ALA A 343 -17.68 -11.18 -0.98
CA ALA A 343 -17.19 -10.76 -2.26
C ALA A 343 -17.07 -9.23 -2.28
N LEU A 344 -15.93 -8.76 -2.77
CA LEU A 344 -15.65 -7.37 -3.05
C LEU A 344 -15.60 -7.19 -4.57
N LEU A 345 -16.36 -6.23 -5.09
CA LEU A 345 -16.38 -5.88 -6.50
C LEU A 345 -16.08 -4.39 -6.65
N TRP A 346 -15.25 -4.00 -7.63
CA TRP A 346 -15.00 -2.59 -7.88
C TRP A 346 -14.71 -2.28 -9.35
N VAL A 347 -15.01 -1.03 -9.73
CA VAL A 347 -14.59 -0.42 -10.99
C VAL A 347 -14.32 1.05 -10.72
N GLY A 348 -13.09 1.50 -10.96
CA GLY A 348 -12.67 2.88 -10.73
C GLY A 348 -11.64 2.93 -9.63
N ASP A 349 -11.66 3.99 -8.84
CA ASP A 349 -10.71 4.29 -7.77
C ASP A 349 -11.37 4.48 -6.39
N ALA A 350 -12.66 4.17 -6.25
CA ALA A 350 -13.26 3.92 -4.94
C ALA A 350 -12.59 2.69 -4.33
N ARG A 351 -12.25 2.76 -3.05
CA ARG A 351 -11.38 1.79 -2.39
C ARG A 351 -12.09 1.03 -1.28
N CYS A 352 -11.60 -0.17 -1.02
CA CYS A 352 -11.94 -0.92 0.18
C CYS A 352 -10.66 -1.29 0.94
N TYR A 353 -10.67 -1.08 2.26
CA TYR A 353 -9.62 -1.49 3.18
C TYR A 353 -10.17 -2.54 4.16
N LEU A 354 -9.32 -3.46 4.59
CA LEU A 354 -9.59 -4.38 5.69
C LEU A 354 -8.59 -4.11 6.81
N LEU A 355 -9.11 -3.88 8.01
CA LEU A 355 -8.40 -3.90 9.27
C LEU A 355 -8.64 -5.26 9.95
N ARG A 356 -7.58 -6.04 10.11
CA ARG A 356 -7.59 -7.35 10.79
C ARG A 356 -6.30 -7.48 11.61
N ASP A 357 -6.41 -7.98 12.84
CA ASP A 357 -5.27 -8.17 13.76
C ASP A 357 -4.40 -6.92 13.93
N GLY A 358 -5.05 -5.75 13.97
CA GLY A 358 -4.39 -4.47 14.13
C GLY A 358 -3.73 -3.91 12.85
N MET A 359 -3.87 -4.59 11.71
CA MET A 359 -3.26 -4.20 10.44
C MET A 359 -4.29 -3.83 9.38
N MET A 360 -4.17 -2.61 8.84
CA MET A 360 -4.99 -2.14 7.73
C MET A 360 -4.32 -2.45 6.38
N ARG A 361 -5.08 -3.00 5.43
CA ARG A 361 -4.62 -3.26 4.05
C ARG A 361 -5.65 -2.81 3.03
N CYS A 362 -5.20 -2.21 1.93
CA CYS A 362 -6.06 -1.95 0.77
C CYS A 362 -6.37 -3.25 0.02
N LEU A 363 -7.65 -3.50 -0.27
CA LEU A 363 -8.13 -4.69 -0.98
C LEU A 363 -8.28 -4.46 -2.48
N THR A 364 -8.45 -3.22 -2.90
CA THR A 364 -8.70 -2.77 -4.26
C THR A 364 -7.44 -2.20 -4.92
N ARG A 365 -7.41 -2.18 -6.25
CA ARG A 365 -6.40 -1.45 -7.04
C ARG A 365 -7.11 -0.47 -7.95
N ASP A 366 -6.71 0.79 -7.90
CA ASP A 366 -7.34 1.86 -8.68
C ASP A 366 -7.25 1.60 -10.19
N HIS A 367 -8.37 1.80 -10.88
CA HIS A 367 -8.45 1.77 -12.34
C HIS A 367 -8.27 3.19 -12.88
N VAL A 368 -7.01 3.64 -12.87
CA VAL A 368 -6.62 4.98 -13.35
C VAL A 368 -5.51 4.90 -14.38
N GLU A 369 -5.52 5.84 -15.30
CA GLU A 369 -4.40 6.16 -16.19
C GLU A 369 -3.66 7.37 -15.62
N VAL A 370 -2.34 7.22 -15.48
CA VAL A 370 -1.48 8.26 -14.94
C VAL A 370 -0.80 8.98 -16.12
N GLY A 371 -1.44 10.06 -16.58
CA GLY A 371 -0.91 10.97 -17.60
C GLY A 371 -0.57 12.34 -17.02
N LEU A 372 -0.86 13.41 -17.77
CA LEU A 372 -0.78 14.80 -17.26
C LEU A 372 -1.76 15.06 -16.09
N ARG A 373 -2.85 14.30 -16.04
CA ARG A 373 -3.82 14.25 -14.93
C ARG A 373 -4.13 12.79 -14.65
N ARG A 374 -4.46 12.50 -13.39
CA ARG A 374 -4.97 11.18 -12.97
C ARG A 374 -6.42 11.09 -13.45
N THR A 375 -6.70 10.22 -14.40
CA THR A 375 -8.04 10.02 -14.97
C THR A 375 -8.47 8.57 -14.82
N LEU A 376 -9.76 8.32 -14.61
CA LEU A 376 -10.30 6.97 -14.57
C LEU A 376 -10.06 6.28 -15.91
N SER A 377 -9.49 5.07 -15.88
CA SER A 377 -9.34 4.20 -17.05
C SER A 377 -10.50 3.22 -17.19
N ARG A 378 -11.21 2.93 -16.09
CA ARG A 378 -12.44 2.13 -16.08
C ARG A 378 -13.43 2.73 -15.08
N ALA A 379 -14.68 2.87 -15.48
CA ALA A 379 -15.79 3.28 -14.62
C ALA A 379 -17.13 2.84 -15.25
N ILE A 380 -18.20 2.83 -14.45
CA ILE A 380 -19.56 2.61 -14.95
C ILE A 380 -19.95 3.81 -15.82
N GLY A 381 -20.64 3.58 -16.93
CA GLY A 381 -21.04 4.65 -17.87
C GLY A 381 -19.95 5.07 -18.87
N MET A 382 -18.67 4.75 -18.63
CA MET A 382 -17.60 4.97 -19.63
C MET A 382 -17.82 4.12 -20.89
N ARG A 383 -17.24 4.57 -22.01
CA ARG A 383 -17.27 3.83 -23.29
C ARG A 383 -16.55 2.49 -23.17
N GLY A 384 -17.07 1.48 -23.88
CA GLY A 384 -16.51 0.13 -23.90
C GLY A 384 -17.33 -0.85 -23.05
N HIS A 385 -16.74 -2.00 -22.74
CA HIS A 385 -17.38 -3.01 -21.90
C HIS A 385 -17.01 -2.81 -20.42
N LEU A 386 -17.99 -2.98 -19.53
CA LEU A 386 -17.75 -3.02 -18.09
C LEU A 386 -17.14 -4.36 -17.67
N ILE A 387 -15.97 -4.31 -17.03
CA ILE A 387 -15.31 -5.48 -16.43
C ILE A 387 -15.00 -5.17 -14.97
N PRO A 388 -15.91 -5.50 -14.03
CA PRO A 388 -15.64 -5.40 -12.60
C PRO A 388 -14.55 -6.36 -12.15
N GLU A 389 -13.59 -5.85 -11.39
CA GLU A 389 -12.68 -6.72 -10.66
C GLU A 389 -13.40 -7.29 -9.45
N VAL A 390 -13.11 -8.56 -9.13
CA VAL A 390 -13.77 -9.29 -8.05
C VAL A 390 -12.72 -9.96 -7.18
N ARG A 391 -12.91 -9.84 -5.88
CA ARG A 391 -12.13 -10.54 -4.87
C ARG A 391 -13.08 -11.24 -3.90
N SER A 392 -13.00 -12.56 -3.85
CA SER A 392 -13.71 -13.37 -2.87
C SER A 392 -12.82 -13.68 -1.67
N GLY A 393 -13.43 -13.91 -0.51
CA GLY A 393 -12.71 -14.27 0.70
C GLY A 393 -13.64 -14.65 1.86
N GLY A 394 -13.04 -15.08 2.96
CA GLY A 394 -13.76 -15.35 4.21
C GLY A 394 -13.73 -14.17 5.17
N LEU A 395 -14.83 -13.97 5.87
CA LEU A 395 -14.96 -13.01 6.98
C LEU A 395 -14.56 -13.68 8.29
N GLN A 396 -13.91 -12.90 9.14
CA GLN A 396 -13.51 -13.31 10.48
C GLN A 396 -14.10 -12.35 11.50
N ALA A 397 -14.47 -12.87 12.66
CA ALA A 397 -14.87 -12.03 13.78
C ALA A 397 -13.73 -11.06 14.12
N GLY A 398 -14.07 -9.78 14.32
CA GLY A 398 -13.09 -8.71 14.53
C GLY A 398 -12.60 -8.04 13.25
N ASP A 399 -12.99 -8.52 12.06
CA ASP A 399 -12.75 -7.79 10.82
C ASP A 399 -13.46 -6.44 10.86
N ARG A 400 -12.73 -5.39 10.49
CA ARG A 400 -13.30 -4.07 10.21
C ARG A 400 -12.98 -3.66 8.78
N LEU A 401 -14.00 -3.48 7.95
CA LEU A 401 -13.85 -3.00 6.58
C LEU A 401 -14.15 -1.50 6.49
N LEU A 402 -13.46 -0.81 5.58
CA LEU A 402 -13.77 0.56 5.17
C LEU A 402 -13.95 0.58 3.66
N LEU A 403 -15.14 0.95 3.18
CA LEU A 403 -15.37 1.35 1.80
C LEU A 403 -15.35 2.87 1.74
N CYS A 404 -14.63 3.48 0.80
CA CYS A 404 -14.57 4.93 0.68
C CYS A 404 -14.40 5.42 -0.75
N SER A 405 -14.83 6.66 -1.01
CA SER A 405 -14.47 7.36 -2.25
C SER A 405 -12.99 7.73 -2.27
N ALA A 406 -12.44 8.00 -3.46
CA ALA A 406 -11.01 8.21 -3.64
C ALA A 406 -10.49 9.45 -2.87
N ALA A 407 -11.36 10.42 -2.62
CA ALA A 407 -11.01 11.66 -1.93
C ALA A 407 -10.57 11.44 -0.47
N LEU A 408 -11.10 10.42 0.22
CA LEU A 408 -10.76 10.16 1.63
C LEU A 408 -9.27 9.83 1.81
N PRO A 409 -8.69 8.80 1.18
CA PRO A 409 -7.26 8.49 1.30
C PRO A 409 -6.35 9.52 0.61
N ASN A 410 -6.89 10.41 -0.21
CA ASN A 410 -6.15 11.55 -0.76
C ASN A 410 -6.03 12.70 0.26
N ALA A 411 -7.04 12.89 1.11
CA ALA A 411 -7.08 13.94 2.13
C ALA A 411 -6.49 13.50 3.47
N VAL A 412 -6.83 12.28 3.91
CA VAL A 412 -6.38 11.69 5.17
C VAL A 412 -5.39 10.57 4.84
N PRO A 413 -4.13 10.64 5.30
CA PRO A 413 -3.16 9.58 5.07
C PRO A 413 -3.66 8.23 5.61
N GLU A 414 -3.31 7.14 4.93
CA GLU A 414 -3.75 5.78 5.31
C GLU A 414 -3.41 5.43 6.77
N ARG A 415 -2.31 5.95 7.31
CA ARG A 415 -1.99 5.80 8.73
C ARG A 415 -3.05 6.42 9.65
N GLY A 416 -3.50 7.65 9.35
CA GLY A 416 -4.54 8.32 10.13
C GLY A 416 -5.88 7.57 10.02
N ILE A 417 -6.20 7.09 8.82
CA ILE A 417 -7.36 6.22 8.60
C ILE A 417 -7.26 4.96 9.48
N ALA A 418 -6.11 4.30 9.50
CA ALA A 418 -5.89 3.11 10.34
C ALA A 418 -6.01 3.41 11.84
N GLU A 419 -5.44 4.52 12.32
CA GLU A 419 -5.54 4.93 13.73
C GLU A 419 -7.00 5.19 14.14
N ILE A 420 -7.79 5.82 13.27
CA ILE A 420 -9.23 6.04 13.49
C ILE A 420 -9.97 4.70 13.49
N LEU A 421 -9.73 3.83 12.50
CA LEU A 421 -10.36 2.52 12.44
C LEU A 421 -9.96 1.61 13.61
N LEU A 422 -8.78 1.77 14.21
CA LEU A 422 -8.35 1.01 15.39
C LEU A 422 -9.01 1.48 16.69
N SER A 423 -9.21 2.79 16.84
CA SER A 423 -9.60 3.40 18.12
C SER A 423 -11.08 3.77 18.20
N ALA A 424 -11.72 4.09 17.08
CA ALA A 424 -13.09 4.55 17.05
C ALA A 424 -14.08 3.41 17.32
N LYS A 425 -15.20 3.75 17.98
CA LYS A 425 -16.36 2.85 18.04
C LYS A 425 -17.07 2.83 16.70
N ILE A 426 -17.70 1.70 16.36
CA ILE A 426 -18.32 1.51 15.05
C ILE A 426 -19.35 2.58 14.74
N GLU A 427 -20.09 3.08 15.74
CA GLU A 427 -21.17 4.06 15.57
C GLU A 427 -20.67 5.41 15.07
N THR A 428 -19.42 5.78 15.37
CA THR A 428 -18.83 7.10 15.06
C THR A 428 -17.68 7.02 14.07
N ALA A 429 -17.21 5.83 13.69
CA ALA A 429 -16.00 5.66 12.90
C ALA A 429 -16.07 6.37 11.54
N ALA A 430 -17.17 6.22 10.79
CA ALA A 430 -17.35 6.88 9.50
C ALA A 430 -17.43 8.41 9.64
N ASP A 431 -18.12 8.92 10.67
CA ASP A 431 -18.20 10.36 10.93
C ASP A 431 -16.83 10.95 11.23
N ILE A 432 -16.03 10.30 12.07
CA ILE A 432 -14.66 10.75 12.39
C ILE A 432 -13.81 10.79 11.11
N LEU A 433 -13.87 9.75 10.27
CA LEU A 433 -13.13 9.73 8.99
C LEU A 433 -13.51 10.90 8.08
N VAL A 434 -14.81 11.19 7.95
CA VAL A 434 -15.27 12.32 7.13
C VAL A 434 -14.88 13.66 7.77
N GLN A 435 -14.99 13.80 9.09
CA GLN A 435 -14.55 15.02 9.78
C GLN A 435 -13.05 15.28 9.62
N GLU A 436 -12.21 14.26 9.76
CA GLU A 436 -10.77 14.37 9.52
C GLU A 436 -10.46 14.78 8.07
N GLY A 437 -11.21 14.26 7.10
CA GLY A 437 -11.14 14.71 5.72
C GLY A 437 -11.51 16.20 5.54
N LEU A 438 -12.52 16.69 6.27
CA LEU A 438 -12.91 18.10 6.25
C LEU A 438 -11.88 19.01 6.94
N ILE A 439 -11.29 18.57 8.06
CA ILE A 439 -10.21 19.27 8.77
C ILE A 439 -8.97 19.36 7.87
N ALA A 440 -8.67 18.30 7.13
CA ALA A 440 -7.62 18.29 6.09
C ALA A 440 -7.99 19.11 4.84
N ASN A 441 -9.11 19.84 4.86
CA ASN A 441 -9.61 20.68 3.79
C ASN A 441 -9.85 19.93 2.47
N CYS A 442 -10.46 18.75 2.53
CA CYS A 442 -10.86 17.99 1.34
C CYS A 442 -11.85 18.79 0.48
N ARG A 443 -11.46 19.12 -0.75
CA ARG A 443 -12.21 19.98 -1.69
C ARG A 443 -13.08 19.19 -2.67
N GLU A 444 -13.22 17.90 -2.45
CA GLU A 444 -13.93 16.92 -3.28
C GLU A 444 -15.01 16.22 -2.43
N ASN A 445 -15.92 15.49 -3.07
CA ASN A 445 -16.89 14.67 -2.36
C ASN A 445 -16.15 13.56 -1.60
N LEU A 446 -16.50 13.35 -0.33
CA LEU A 446 -15.88 12.32 0.51
C LEU A 446 -16.93 11.50 1.22
N SER A 447 -16.79 10.19 1.15
CA SER A 447 -17.72 9.24 1.74
C SER A 447 -17.02 8.02 2.29
N ALA A 448 -17.57 7.48 3.37
CA ALA A 448 -17.07 6.31 4.06
C ALA A 448 -18.24 5.43 4.52
N ILE A 449 -18.07 4.11 4.40
CA ILE A 449 -18.85 3.10 5.10
C ILE A 449 -17.86 2.23 5.88
N VAL A 450 -18.01 2.16 7.20
CA VAL A 450 -17.23 1.28 8.07
C VAL A 450 -18.11 0.11 8.49
N ILE A 451 -17.60 -1.11 8.40
CA ILE A 451 -18.34 -2.35 8.66
C ILE A 451 -17.54 -3.21 9.64
N ASP A 452 -18.14 -3.56 10.78
CA ASP A 452 -17.61 -4.51 11.75
C ASP A 452 -18.26 -5.88 11.58
N VAL A 453 -17.42 -6.90 11.52
CA VAL A 453 -17.83 -8.30 11.57
C VAL A 453 -17.76 -8.76 13.03
N THR A 454 -18.92 -9.04 13.61
CA THR A 454 -19.06 -9.52 14.99
C THR A 454 -19.69 -10.92 15.00
N THR A 455 -19.37 -11.71 16.02
CA THR A 455 -20.15 -12.90 16.36
C THR A 455 -21.23 -12.52 17.36
N ASP A 456 -22.34 -13.25 17.41
CA ASP A 456 -23.54 -12.94 18.22
C ASP A 456 -23.32 -12.97 19.76
N ASP A 457 -22.07 -13.12 20.22
CA ASP A 457 -21.66 -13.06 21.63
C ASP A 457 -20.53 -12.02 21.82
N ALA A 458 -20.90 -10.74 21.97
CA ALA A 458 -20.05 -9.71 22.57
C ALA A 458 -20.88 -8.53 23.12
#